data_AF-A0A496WM53-F1
#
_entry.id   AF-A0A496WM53-F1
#
_cell.length_a   1.000
_cell.length_b   1.000
_cell.length_c   1.000
_cell.angle_alpha   90.00
_cell.angle_beta   90.00
_cell.angle_gamma   90.00
#
_symmetry.space_group_name_H-M   'P 1'
#
loop_
_entity.id
_entity.type
_entity.pdbx_description
1 polymer ?
#
loop_
_entity_poly.entity_id
_entity_poly.type
_entity_poly.pdbx_seq_one_letter_code
_entity_poly.pdbx_strand_id
1 'polypeptide(L)'
;MYGAREDGGANWFEYVYPKRSDANSGISYHLELTDDLIYTPWVNSGYSIEGTGTIDSEFDAVTNRISTEIEDEQFIRLVIEEL
;
A
#
# COMPACT_ATOMS: atom_id res chain seq x y z
N MET A 1 -4.74 6.64 5.47
CA MET A 1 -3.85 7.79 5.77
C MET A 1 -2.70 7.75 4.79
N TYR A 2 -2.20 8.89 4.33
CA TYR A 2 -1.01 8.94 3.47
C TYR A 2 -0.09 10.09 3.88
N GLY A 3 1.20 9.97 3.59
CA GLY A 3 2.17 11.02 3.90
C GLY A 3 3.58 10.70 3.45
N ALA A 4 4.40 11.73 3.27
CA ALA A 4 5.84 11.58 3.06
C ALA A 4 6.56 11.41 4.40
N ARG A 5 7.56 10.52 4.44
CA ARG A 5 8.38 10.22 5.62
C ARG A 5 9.83 10.02 5.21
N GLU A 6 10.75 10.60 5.98
CA GLU A 6 12.17 10.30 5.91
C GLU A 6 12.51 9.21 6.94
N ASP A 7 13.24 8.19 6.52
CA ASP A 7 13.74 7.12 7.39
C ASP A 7 15.07 6.59 6.88
N GLY A 8 16.09 6.59 7.74
CA GLY A 8 17.42 6.05 7.42
C GLY A 8 18.16 6.79 6.30
N GLY A 9 17.83 8.06 6.03
CA GLY A 9 18.41 8.85 4.94
C GLY A 9 17.72 8.66 3.59
N ALA A 10 16.61 7.92 3.53
CA ALA A 10 15.80 7.72 2.32
C ALA A 10 14.40 8.30 2.50
N ASN A 11 13.81 8.76 1.39
CA ASN A 11 12.46 9.30 1.37
C ASN A 11 11.42 8.27 0.92
N TRP A 12 10.31 8.24 1.65
CA TRP A 12 9.23 7.27 1.47
C TRP A 12 7.87 7.96 1.41
N PHE A 13 6.98 7.41 0.61
CA PHE A 13 5.56 7.68 0.68
C PHE A 13 4.88 6.54 1.42
N GLU A 14 4.25 6.84 2.55
CA GLU A 14 3.47 5.89 3.33
C GLU A 14 2.02 5.88 2.83
N TYR A 15 1.51 4.68 2.54
CA TYR A 15 0.12 4.43 2.18
C TYR A 15 -0.51 3.45 3.18
N VAL A 16 -1.49 3.95 3.94
CA VAL A 16 -2.15 3.21 5.02
C VAL A 16 -3.61 2.96 4.68
N TYR A 17 -4.02 1.69 4.67
CA TYR A 17 -5.40 1.26 4.41
C TYR A 17 -5.94 0.34 5.52
N PRO A 18 -7.27 0.36 5.79
CA PRO A 18 -7.92 -0.63 6.65
C PRO A 18 -8.10 -1.97 5.92
N LYS A 19 -7.85 -3.07 6.63
CA LYS A 19 -8.02 -4.46 6.20
C LYS A 19 -8.88 -5.18 7.24
N ARG A 20 -9.76 -6.10 6.82
CA ARG A 20 -10.49 -6.97 7.75
C ARG A 20 -9.50 -7.72 8.66
N SER A 21 -9.71 -7.64 9.97
CA SER A 21 -8.93 -8.38 10.96
C SER A 21 -9.16 -9.88 10.89
N ASP A 22 -10.34 -10.31 10.42
CA ASP A 22 -10.61 -11.71 10.15
C ASP A 22 -9.84 -12.19 8.91
N ALA A 23 -8.85 -13.05 9.14
CA ALA A 23 -8.04 -13.69 8.11
C ALA A 23 -8.87 -14.59 7.17
N ASN A 24 -10.08 -15.01 7.57
CA ASN A 24 -10.99 -15.82 6.77
C ASN A 24 -12.19 -15.03 6.23
N SER A 25 -12.06 -13.70 6.13
CA SER A 25 -13.11 -12.81 5.61
C SER A 25 -13.51 -13.05 4.14
N GLY A 26 -12.81 -13.94 3.42
CA GLY A 26 -13.09 -14.27 2.03
C GLY A 26 -12.65 -13.19 1.04
N ILE A 27 -11.86 -12.20 1.50
CA ILE A 27 -11.36 -11.11 0.66
C ILE A 27 -9.84 -10.92 0.79
N SER A 28 -9.22 -10.57 -0.32
CA SER A 28 -7.81 -10.28 -0.51
C SER A 28 -7.59 -8.76 -0.60
N TYR A 29 -6.41 -8.32 -0.19
CA TYR A 29 -5.98 -6.93 -0.28
C TYR A 29 -4.54 -6.88 -0.78
N HIS A 30 -4.28 -6.04 -1.77
CA HIS A 30 -2.92 -5.76 -2.22
C HIS A 30 -2.84 -4.38 -2.87
N LEU A 31 -1.63 -3.82 -2.93
CA LEU A 31 -1.39 -2.61 -3.71
C LEU A 31 -0.94 -2.97 -5.10
N GLU A 32 -1.29 -2.12 -6.05
CA GLU A 32 -0.64 -2.08 -7.34
C GLU A 32 -0.15 -0.67 -7.64
N LEU A 33 1.00 -0.61 -8.31
CA LEU A 33 1.69 0.62 -8.69
C LEU A 33 1.79 0.72 -10.21
N THR A 34 1.79 1.95 -10.73
CA THR A 34 2.15 2.26 -12.11
C THR A 34 2.81 3.64 -12.17
N ASP A 35 3.68 3.88 -13.14
CA ASP A 35 4.29 5.20 -13.42
C ASP A 35 3.49 6.01 -14.45
N ASP A 36 2.64 5.34 -15.24
CA ASP A 36 1.78 5.95 -16.25
C ASP A 36 0.35 5.38 -16.13
N LEU A 37 -0.64 6.26 -16.22
CA LEU A 37 -2.07 5.91 -16.22
C LEU A 37 -2.61 5.56 -17.61
N ILE A 38 -1.82 5.75 -18.67
CA ILE A 38 -2.24 5.53 -20.06
C ILE A 38 -1.70 4.21 -20.60
N TYR A 39 -0.39 3.94 -20.51
CA TYR A 39 0.25 2.84 -21.22
C TYR A 39 0.95 1.77 -20.36
N THR A 40 1.24 2.03 -19.08
CA THR A 40 1.96 1.07 -18.23
C THR A 40 1.01 0.12 -17.50
N PRO A 41 1.32 -1.19 -17.42
CA PRO A 41 0.56 -2.12 -16.60
C PRO A 41 0.74 -1.82 -15.11
N TRP A 42 -0.34 -1.98 -14.36
CA TRP A 42 -0.29 -1.99 -12.90
C TRP A 42 0.43 -3.24 -12.41
N VAL A 43 1.35 -3.08 -11.45
CA VAL A 43 2.14 -4.19 -10.89
C VAL A 43 1.97 -4.28 -9.37
N ASN A 44 1.82 -5.50 -8.87
CA ASN A 44 1.79 -5.81 -7.44
C ASN A 44 3.23 -5.97 -6.88
N SER A 45 4.04 -4.91 -7.03
CA SER A 45 5.42 -4.83 -6.56
C SER A 45 5.84 -3.37 -6.36
N GLY A 46 7.05 -3.12 -5.86
CA GLY A 46 7.57 -1.75 -5.67
C GLY A 46 7.15 -1.08 -4.35
N TYR A 47 6.45 -1.80 -3.48
CA TYR A 47 6.13 -1.38 -2.12
C TYR A 47 6.58 -2.43 -1.10
N SER A 48 6.69 -2.02 0.17
CA SER A 48 6.91 -2.92 1.30
C SER A 48 5.90 -2.64 2.40
N ILE A 49 5.44 -3.70 3.08
CA ILE A 49 4.57 -3.56 4.26
C ILE A 49 5.47 -3.26 5.46
N GLU A 50 5.32 -2.08 6.05
CA GLU A 50 6.07 -1.66 7.23
C GLU A 50 5.48 -2.24 8.51
N GLY A 51 4.17 -2.44 8.56
CA GLY A 51 3.52 -3.01 9.72
C GLY A 51 2.01 -2.99 9.65
N THR A 52 1.41 -3.57 10.69
CA THR A 52 -0.03 -3.54 10.92
C THR A 52 -0.34 -2.99 12.31
N GLY A 53 -1.54 -2.45 12.50
CA GLY A 53 -2.00 -1.97 13.80
C GLY A 53 -3.51 -1.97 13.91
N THR A 54 -4.05 -2.37 15.06
CA THR A 54 -5.49 -2.50 15.25
C THR A 54 -6.19 -1.15 15.25
N ILE A 55 -7.25 -1.03 14.45
CA ILE A 55 -8.16 0.12 14.46
C ILE A 55 -9.30 -0.16 15.45
N ASP A 56 -9.98 -1.31 15.27
CA ASP A 56 -11.08 -1.78 16.11
C ASP A 56 -11.22 -3.31 16.05
N SER A 57 -12.36 -3.87 16.46
CA SER A 57 -12.60 -5.32 16.46
C SER A 57 -12.79 -5.94 15.07
N GLU A 58 -13.02 -5.13 14.03
CA GLU A 58 -13.27 -5.58 12.66
C GLU A 58 -12.12 -5.27 11.70
N PHE A 59 -11.30 -4.26 12.00
CA PHE A 59 -10.27 -3.77 11.09
C PHE A 59 -8.90 -3.54 11.73
N ASP A 60 -7.86 -3.88 10.96
CA ASP A 60 -6.48 -3.49 11.19
C ASP A 60 -6.04 -2.50 10.09
N ALA A 61 -5.22 -1.52 10.46
CA ALA A 61 -4.47 -0.70 9.53
C ALA A 61 -3.28 -1.49 8.99
N VAL A 62 -3.02 -1.40 7.69
CA VAL A 62 -1.81 -1.89 7.03
C VAL A 62 -1.05 -0.70 6.49
N THR A 63 0.17 -0.49 6.98
CA THR A 63 1.07 0.58 6.53
C THR A 63 2.03 0.03 5.49
N ASN A 64 2.02 0.61 4.31
CA ASN A 64 2.95 0.31 3.22
C ASN A 64 3.84 1.51 3.00
N ARG A 65 5.09 1.29 2.61
CA ARG A 65 5.98 2.34 2.11
C ARG A 65 6.37 2.09 0.66
N ILE A 66 6.49 3.18 -0.06
CA ILE A 66 6.88 3.25 -1.47
C ILE A 66 8.04 4.24 -1.55
N SER A 67 9.14 3.88 -2.22
CA SER A 67 10.29 4.79 -2.32
C SER A 67 9.96 5.95 -3.25
N THR A 68 10.29 7.17 -2.84
CA THR A 68 10.18 8.36 -3.71
C THR A 68 11.50 8.69 -4.41
N GLU A 69 12.47 7.77 -4.39
CA GLU A 69 13.81 7.96 -4.94
C GLU A 69 14.07 7.13 -6.20
N ILE A 70 13.14 6.24 -6.55
CA ILE A 70 13.25 5.33 -7.69
C ILE A 70 12.57 5.94 -8.92
N GLU A 71 11.28 6.28 -8.78
CA GLU A 71 10.46 6.84 -9.86
C GLU A 71 10.21 8.33 -9.64
N ASP A 72 10.22 9.13 -10.71
CA ASP A 72 9.91 10.56 -10.66
C ASP A 72 8.42 10.82 -10.38
N GLU A 73 7.55 9.92 -10.85
CA GLU A 73 6.12 9.93 -10.60
C GLU A 73 5.59 8.51 -10.46
N GLN A 74 4.60 8.33 -9.58
CA GLN A 74 4.00 7.02 -9.35
C GLN A 74 2.56 7.15 -8.87
N PHE A 75 1.73 6.22 -9.33
CA PHE A 75 0.33 6.10 -8.99
C PHE A 75 0.10 4.80 -8.21
N ILE A 76 -0.80 4.86 -7.24
CA ILE A 76 -1.07 3.77 -6.31
C ILE A 76 -2.56 3.46 -6.36
N ARG A 77 -2.92 2.18 -6.40
CA ARG A 77 -4.28 1.72 -6.13
C ARG A 77 -4.28 0.58 -5.12
N LEU A 78 -5.31 0.57 -4.27
CA LEU A 78 -5.63 -0.57 -3.43
C LEU A 78 -6.63 -1.46 -4.18
N VAL A 79 -6.25 -2.71 -4.38
CA VAL A 79 -7.13 -3.74 -4.93
C VAL A 79 -7.72 -4.54 -3.76
N ILE A 80 -9.04 -4.70 -3.81
CA ILE A 80 -9.79 -5.53 -2.86
C ILE A 80 -10.66 -6.47 -3.70
N GLU A 81 -10.50 -7.77 -3.48
CA GLU A 81 -11.12 -8.81 -4.31
C GLU A 81 -11.58 -9.98 -3.46
N GLU A 82 -12.56 -10.74 -3.96
CA GLU A 82 -13.00 -12.00 -3.36
C GLU A 82 -11.95 -13.09 -3.62
N LEU A 83 -11.73 -13.96 -2.62
CA LEU A 83 -10.81 -15.10 -2.69
C LEU A 83 -11.43 -16.34 -3.37
#